data_AF-A0A536BY30-F1
#
_entry.id   AF-A0A536BY30-F1
#
_cell.length_a   1.000
_cell.length_b   1.000
_cell.length_c   1.000
_cell.angle_alpha   90.00
_cell.angle_beta   90.00
_cell.angle_gamma   90.00
#
_symmetry.space_group_name_H-M   'P 1'
#
loop_
_entity.id
_entity.type
_entity.pdbx_description
1 polymer ?
#
loop_
_entity_poly.entity_id
_entity_poly.type
_entity_poly.pdbx_seq_one_letter_code
_entity_poly.pdbx_strand_id
1 'polypeptide(L)'
;MGTRDRPADRGRRRGVHLVRHLGREIREARTDRSLSLEDTGIAVGLSAAAISRIERGLTPGVPLIRLASLCEVVGLELSARTFPGGQPLRDAAHVGLLNQFRLLLHPRLRWATEVPLPGIRDQRSWDALVAGPGWRYGVEAETAPHDSQALARRLELKRRDGEVDGVILLVRSTRRTKAFLAEASPLLRPNFPVEGSRGLGLLAAGADPGGSAIIVLPTSNGSAPATRRFASGGR
;
A
#
# COMPACT_ATOMS: atom_id res chain seq x y z
N MET A 1 12.97 6.92 23.16
CA MET A 1 11.67 6.29 23.48
C MET A 1 10.67 6.67 22.39
N GLY A 2 10.34 5.76 21.47
CA GLY A 2 9.37 6.04 20.41
C GLY A 2 7.96 5.70 20.87
N THR A 3 7.13 6.69 21.10
CA THR A 3 5.71 6.54 21.46
C THR A 3 4.98 5.87 20.30
N ARG A 4 4.60 4.59 20.46
CA ARG A 4 3.71 3.91 19.52
C ARG A 4 2.34 4.58 19.59
N ASP A 5 1.95 5.27 18.52
CA ASP A 5 0.62 5.86 18.38
C ASP A 5 -0.47 4.81 18.56
N ARG A 6 -1.47 5.08 19.41
CA ARG A 6 -2.59 4.16 19.61
C ARG A 6 -3.48 4.15 18.36
N PRO A 7 -4.18 3.04 18.06
CA PRO A 7 -5.12 2.97 16.94
C PRO A 7 -6.13 4.13 16.93
N ALA A 8 -6.64 4.52 18.09
CA ALA A 8 -7.55 5.64 18.26
C ALA A 8 -6.92 6.98 17.83
N ASP A 9 -5.65 7.23 18.16
CA ASP A 9 -4.94 8.47 17.79
C ASP A 9 -4.76 8.58 16.27
N ARG A 10 -4.47 7.45 15.62
CA ARG A 10 -4.40 7.37 14.14
C ARG A 10 -5.77 7.66 13.51
N GLY A 11 -6.83 7.07 14.05
CA GLY A 11 -8.20 7.32 13.62
C GLY A 11 -8.56 8.80 13.73
N ARG A 12 -8.25 9.42 14.87
CA ARG A 12 -8.48 10.85 15.11
C ARG A 12 -7.72 11.73 14.12
N ARG A 13 -6.43 11.49 13.90
CA ARG A 13 -5.64 12.25 12.91
C ARG A 13 -6.19 12.11 11.50
N ARG A 14 -6.56 10.89 11.09
CA ARG A 14 -7.16 10.64 9.77
C ARG A 14 -8.49 11.36 9.62
N GLY A 15 -9.35 11.33 10.65
CA GLY A 15 -10.61 12.06 10.67
C GLY A 15 -10.43 13.57 10.50
N VAL A 16 -9.50 14.18 11.25
CA VAL A 16 -9.19 15.61 11.12
C VAL A 16 -8.71 15.95 9.70
N HIS A 17 -7.90 15.08 9.09
CA HIS A 17 -7.44 15.28 7.72
C HIS A 17 -8.59 15.20 6.70
N LEU A 18 -9.47 14.20 6.83
CA LEU A 18 -10.66 14.05 5.98
C LEU A 18 -11.59 15.26 6.07
N VAL A 19 -11.89 15.73 7.29
CA VAL A 19 -12.74 16.92 7.48
C VAL A 19 -12.12 18.16 6.82
N ARG A 20 -10.81 18.37 6.94
CA ARG A 20 -10.12 19.49 6.27
C ARG A 20 -10.15 19.38 4.75
N HIS A 21 -10.06 18.16 4.22
CA HIS A 21 -10.13 17.94 2.78
C HIS A 21 -11.53 18.23 2.24
N LEU A 22 -12.57 17.64 2.86
CA LEU A 22 -13.96 17.88 2.50
C LEU A 22 -14.35 19.35 2.62
N GLY A 23 -13.87 20.06 3.65
CA GLY A 23 -14.10 21.49 3.80
C GLY A 23 -13.57 22.31 2.62
N ARG A 24 -12.40 21.95 2.06
CA ARG A 24 -11.86 22.63 0.88
C ARG A 24 -12.69 22.33 -0.37
N GLU A 25 -13.05 21.07 -0.61
CA GLU A 25 -13.87 20.68 -1.76
C GLU A 25 -15.24 21.38 -1.74
N ILE A 26 -15.88 21.45 -0.56
CA ILE A 26 -17.13 22.19 -0.38
C ILE A 26 -16.94 23.68 -0.72
N ARG A 27 -15.85 24.30 -0.26
CA ARG A 27 -15.56 25.71 -0.56
C ARG A 27 -15.37 25.95 -2.05
N GLU A 28 -14.57 25.11 -2.71
CA GLU A 28 -14.28 25.20 -4.14
C GLU A 28 -15.58 25.06 -4.95
N ALA A 29 -16.37 24.01 -4.68
CA ALA A 29 -17.65 23.80 -5.36
C ALA A 29 -18.65 24.93 -5.13
N ARG A 30 -18.67 25.52 -3.93
CA ARG A 30 -19.50 26.68 -3.59
C ARG A 30 -19.06 27.91 -4.39
N THR A 31 -17.76 28.21 -4.42
CA THR A 31 -17.23 29.38 -5.13
C THR A 31 -17.39 29.26 -6.63
N ASP A 32 -17.19 28.06 -7.21
CA ASP A 32 -17.36 27.81 -8.64
C ASP A 32 -18.81 28.05 -9.09
N ARG A 33 -19.77 27.82 -8.19
CA ARG A 33 -21.20 28.07 -8.40
C ARG A 33 -21.66 29.45 -7.95
N SER A 34 -20.73 30.31 -7.54
CA SER A 34 -21.01 31.66 -7.04
C SER A 34 -22.01 31.71 -5.88
N LEU A 35 -22.10 30.64 -5.09
CA LEU A 35 -22.98 30.58 -3.93
C LEU A 35 -22.35 31.35 -2.75
N SER A 36 -23.12 32.20 -2.09
CA SER A 36 -22.64 32.86 -0.88
C SER A 36 -22.64 31.89 0.31
N LEU A 37 -21.88 32.23 1.35
CA LEU A 37 -21.92 31.48 2.62
C LEU A 37 -23.30 31.60 3.30
N GLU A 38 -24.01 32.70 3.06
CA GLU A 38 -25.33 32.97 3.65
C GLU A 38 -26.40 32.09 3.00
N ASP A 39 -26.43 32.04 1.66
CA ASP A 39 -27.38 31.20 0.90
C ASP A 39 -27.19 29.72 1.22
N THR A 40 -25.92 29.29 1.23
CA THR A 40 -25.56 27.92 1.61
C THR A 40 -26.00 27.63 3.05
N GLY A 41 -25.85 28.61 3.94
CA GLY A 41 -26.22 28.54 5.36
C GLY A 41 -27.71 28.36 5.57
N ILE A 42 -28.52 29.16 4.88
CA ILE A 42 -29.97 29.06 4.91
C ILE A 42 -30.41 27.65 4.46
N ALA A 43 -29.85 27.15 3.36
CA ALA A 43 -30.23 25.84 2.81
C ALA A 43 -29.95 24.66 3.76
N VAL A 44 -28.90 24.72 4.57
CA VAL A 44 -28.55 23.64 5.52
C VAL A 44 -28.89 23.95 6.98
N GLY A 45 -29.45 25.12 7.28
CA GLY A 45 -29.74 25.58 8.64
C GLY A 45 -28.48 25.84 9.48
N LEU A 46 -27.46 26.47 8.90
CA LEU A 46 -26.21 26.87 9.56
C LEU A 46 -25.92 28.36 9.34
N SER A 47 -25.19 29.00 10.25
CA SER A 47 -24.70 30.36 10.02
C SER A 47 -23.54 30.38 9.01
N ALA A 48 -23.36 31.50 8.30
CA ALA A 48 -22.22 31.71 7.41
C ALA A 48 -20.87 31.49 8.12
N ALA A 49 -20.75 31.89 9.38
CA ALA A 49 -19.57 31.66 10.20
C ALA A 49 -19.34 30.16 10.51
N ALA A 50 -20.40 29.38 10.70
CA ALA A 50 -20.30 27.94 10.89
C ALA A 50 -19.81 27.25 9.60
N ILE A 51 -20.33 27.65 8.45
CA ILE A 51 -19.85 27.15 7.14
C ILE A 51 -18.39 27.53 6.94
N SER A 52 -18.01 28.80 7.16
CA SER A 52 -16.62 29.24 7.05
C SER A 52 -15.66 28.42 7.93
N ARG A 53 -16.08 28.02 9.14
CA ARG A 53 -15.25 27.15 10.01
C ARG A 53 -15.16 25.72 9.47
N ILE A 54 -16.23 25.18 8.90
CA ILE A 54 -16.24 23.86 8.26
C ILE A 54 -15.34 23.87 7.02
N GLU A 55 -15.47 24.87 6.14
CA GLU A 55 -14.65 25.02 4.93
C GLU A 55 -13.15 25.10 5.23
N ARG A 56 -12.79 25.73 6.35
CA ARG A 56 -11.40 25.81 6.82
C ARG A 56 -10.94 24.59 7.63
N GLY A 57 -11.83 23.62 7.86
CA GLY A 57 -11.56 22.43 8.66
C GLY A 57 -11.22 22.74 10.12
N LEU A 58 -11.78 23.82 10.67
CA LEU A 58 -11.63 24.24 12.07
C LEU A 58 -12.67 23.58 12.99
N THR A 59 -13.60 22.80 12.43
CA THR A 59 -14.63 22.05 13.15
C THR A 59 -14.38 20.54 13.00
N PRO A 60 -13.42 19.94 13.73
CA PRO A 60 -13.02 18.54 13.54
C PRO A 60 -14.10 17.51 13.92
N GLY A 61 -15.11 17.92 14.69
CA GLY A 61 -16.26 17.10 15.09
C GLY A 61 -17.53 17.36 14.28
N VAL A 62 -17.43 17.91 13.07
CA VAL A 62 -18.61 18.13 12.22
C VAL A 62 -19.30 16.77 11.92
N PRO A 63 -20.62 16.62 12.17
CA PRO A 63 -21.32 15.38 11.88
C PRO A 63 -21.30 15.05 10.38
N LEU A 64 -21.14 13.78 10.03
CA LEU A 64 -21.14 13.31 8.63
C LEU A 64 -22.41 13.74 7.88
N ILE A 65 -23.57 13.71 8.55
CA ILE A 65 -24.86 14.15 7.99
C ILE A 65 -24.80 15.62 7.57
N ARG A 66 -24.13 16.49 8.36
CA ARG A 66 -23.99 17.91 8.02
C ARG A 66 -23.06 18.12 6.83
N LEU A 67 -22.00 17.32 6.71
CA LEU A 67 -21.12 17.35 5.55
C LEU A 67 -21.88 16.90 4.29
N ALA A 68 -22.67 15.84 4.37
CA ALA A 68 -23.50 15.37 3.25
C ALA A 68 -24.50 16.44 2.79
N SER A 69 -25.22 17.08 3.72
CA SER A 69 -26.16 18.16 3.37
C SER A 69 -25.46 19.35 2.70
N LEU A 70 -24.26 19.72 3.18
CA LEU A 70 -23.48 20.79 2.54
C LEU A 70 -23.05 20.40 1.12
N CYS A 71 -22.56 19.17 0.94
CA CYS A 71 -22.21 18.66 -0.38
C CYS A 71 -23.38 18.77 -1.36
N GLU A 72 -24.57 18.29 -1.00
CA GLU A 72 -25.75 18.35 -1.86
C GLU A 72 -26.10 19.79 -2.27
N VAL A 73 -26.07 20.73 -1.32
CA VAL A 73 -26.35 22.15 -1.60
C VAL A 73 -25.35 22.76 -2.58
N VAL A 74 -24.07 22.36 -2.52
CA VAL A 74 -23.04 22.84 -3.46
C VAL A 74 -22.92 21.94 -4.70
N GLY A 75 -23.84 20.99 -4.91
CA GLY A 75 -23.88 20.12 -6.08
C GLY A 75 -22.79 19.03 -6.11
N LEU A 76 -22.42 18.53 -4.93
CA LEU A 76 -21.53 17.38 -4.72
C LEU A 76 -22.32 16.23 -4.06
N GLU A 77 -21.93 14.99 -4.34
CA GLU A 77 -22.47 13.81 -3.66
C GLU A 77 -21.42 13.24 -2.69
N LEU A 78 -21.73 13.18 -1.40
CA LEU A 78 -20.81 12.60 -0.40
C LEU A 78 -21.01 11.09 -0.27
N SER A 79 -20.04 10.31 -0.78
CA SER A 79 -20.01 8.85 -0.57
C SER A 79 -18.94 8.46 0.45
N ALA A 80 -19.33 7.67 1.46
CA ALA A 80 -18.42 7.15 2.48
C ALA A 80 -18.47 5.61 2.50
N ARG A 81 -17.30 4.97 2.38
CA ARG A 81 -17.15 3.52 2.52
C ARG A 81 -16.06 3.19 3.52
N THR A 82 -16.34 2.24 4.40
CA THR A 82 -15.32 1.67 5.26
C THR A 82 -14.63 0.54 4.52
N PHE A 83 -13.31 0.49 4.66
CA PHE A 83 -12.50 -0.61 4.15
C PHE A 83 -11.86 -1.29 5.36
N PRO A 84 -11.65 -2.62 5.32
CA PRO A 84 -10.80 -3.30 6.28
C PRO A 84 -9.48 -2.53 6.40
N GLY A 85 -9.04 -2.24 7.63
CA GLY A 85 -7.85 -1.44 7.84
C GLY A 85 -6.58 -2.11 7.30
N GLY A 86 -6.18 -1.76 6.06
CA GLY A 86 -4.89 -2.05 5.40
C GLY A 86 -4.98 -1.71 3.89
N GLN A 87 -3.98 -1.18 3.18
CA GLN A 87 -2.65 -0.64 3.54
C GLN A 87 -2.64 0.91 3.41
N PRO A 88 -1.99 1.64 4.34
CA PRO A 88 -1.63 3.04 4.17
C PRO A 88 -0.70 3.23 2.95
N LEU A 89 -0.61 4.45 2.43
CA LEU A 89 0.56 4.96 1.71
C LEU A 89 1.82 4.23 2.20
N ARG A 90 2.44 3.41 1.33
CA ARG A 90 3.45 2.39 1.66
C ARG A 90 4.24 2.77 2.90
N ASP A 91 4.09 2.01 3.98
CA ASP A 91 4.91 2.29 5.16
C ASP A 91 6.40 2.12 4.81
N ALA A 92 7.27 2.84 5.49
CA ALA A 92 8.72 2.79 5.21
C ALA A 92 9.28 1.36 5.30
N ALA A 93 8.61 0.45 6.02
CA ALA A 93 9.00 -0.94 6.15
C ALA A 93 8.69 -1.76 4.90
N HIS A 94 7.58 -1.48 4.21
CA HIS A 94 7.19 -2.07 2.94
C HIS A 94 8.13 -1.58 1.83
N VAL A 95 8.34 -0.26 1.71
CA VAL A 95 9.32 0.31 0.76
C VAL A 95 10.73 -0.24 1.03
N GLY A 96 11.12 -0.29 2.31
CA GLY A 96 12.41 -0.85 2.71
C GLY A 96 12.56 -2.33 2.36
N LEU A 97 11.48 -3.12 2.45
CA LEU A 97 11.49 -4.54 2.08
C LEU A 97 11.67 -4.74 0.57
N LEU A 98 10.93 -3.99 -0.24
CA LEU A 98 11.08 -4.00 -1.71
C LEU A 98 12.47 -3.54 -2.15
N ASN A 99 13.00 -2.47 -1.54
CA ASN A 99 14.34 -1.98 -1.85
C ASN A 99 15.43 -3.00 -1.46
N GLN A 100 15.29 -3.64 -0.29
CA GLN A 100 16.21 -4.70 0.13
C GLN A 100 16.19 -5.86 -0.85
N PHE A 101 15.01 -6.25 -1.34
CA PHE A 101 14.88 -7.29 -2.35
C PHE A 101 15.52 -6.88 -3.67
N ARG A 102 15.24 -5.66 -4.16
CA ARG A 102 15.84 -5.12 -5.39
C ARG A 102 17.37 -5.18 -5.39
N LEU A 103 17.99 -4.86 -4.24
CA LEU A 103 19.45 -4.91 -4.09
C LEU A 103 20.06 -6.32 -4.20
N LEU A 104 19.25 -7.36 -4.04
CA LEU A 104 19.67 -8.76 -4.17
C LEU A 104 19.45 -9.30 -5.59
N LEU A 105 18.75 -8.58 -6.46
CA LEU A 105 18.50 -9.00 -7.83
C LEU A 105 19.72 -8.76 -8.71
N HIS A 106 19.89 -9.62 -9.71
CA HIS A 106 20.92 -9.41 -10.71
C HIS A 106 20.66 -8.10 -11.50
N PRO A 107 21.68 -7.26 -11.77
CA PRO A 107 21.49 -5.96 -12.43
C PRO A 107 20.87 -5.99 -13.84
N ARG A 108 20.91 -7.16 -14.50
CA ARG A 108 20.28 -7.35 -15.83
C ARG A 108 18.78 -7.59 -15.77
N LEU A 109 18.22 -7.89 -14.60
CA LEU A 109 16.79 -8.06 -14.44
C LEU A 109 16.11 -6.69 -14.43
N ARG A 110 15.00 -6.58 -15.14
CA ARG A 110 14.16 -5.39 -15.12
C ARG A 110 13.35 -5.37 -13.82
N TRP A 111 13.25 -4.20 -13.23
CA TRP A 111 12.51 -3.96 -12.00
C TRP A 111 11.56 -2.78 -12.20
N ALA A 112 10.28 -3.00 -11.89
CA ALA A 112 9.27 -1.96 -11.87
C ALA A 112 8.43 -2.08 -10.59
N THR A 113 7.91 -0.98 -10.07
CA THR A 113 7.03 -0.95 -8.89
C THR A 113 5.66 -0.42 -9.27
N GLU A 114 4.62 -0.82 -8.53
CA GLU A 114 3.23 -0.38 -8.78
C GLU A 114 2.77 -0.71 -10.21
N VAL A 115 3.06 -1.94 -10.65
CA VAL A 115 2.72 -2.36 -12.02
C VAL A 115 1.24 -2.72 -12.07
N PRO A 116 0.41 -1.96 -12.81
CA PRO A 116 -1.02 -2.25 -12.91
C PRO A 116 -1.25 -3.60 -13.57
N LEU A 117 -2.31 -4.29 -13.18
CA LEU A 117 -2.75 -5.49 -13.87
C LEU A 117 -3.35 -5.10 -15.25
N PRO A 118 -3.27 -5.98 -16.28
CA PRO A 118 -3.88 -5.74 -17.58
C PRO A 118 -5.42 -5.63 -17.44
N GLY A 119 -5.96 -4.43 -17.69
CA GLY A 119 -7.40 -4.19 -17.69
C GLY A 119 -7.74 -2.71 -17.56
N ILE A 120 -8.55 -2.19 -18.49
CA ILE A 120 -8.86 -0.75 -18.65
C ILE A 120 -9.52 -0.12 -17.40
N ARG A 121 -9.98 -0.93 -16.43
CA ARG A 121 -10.61 -0.48 -15.17
C ARG A 121 -10.16 -1.27 -13.93
N ASP A 122 -9.10 -2.05 -14.02
CA ASP A 122 -8.59 -2.79 -12.86
C ASP A 122 -7.66 -1.88 -12.04
N GLN A 123 -8.05 -1.60 -10.79
CA GLN A 123 -7.24 -0.81 -9.87
C GLN A 123 -6.20 -1.65 -9.12
N ARG A 124 -6.16 -2.96 -9.34
CA ARG A 124 -5.15 -3.84 -8.74
C ARG A 124 -3.81 -3.62 -9.43
N SER A 125 -2.75 -3.60 -8.64
CA SER A 125 -1.36 -3.59 -9.10
C SER A 125 -0.54 -4.62 -8.34
N TRP A 126 0.56 -5.04 -8.95
CA TRP A 126 1.65 -5.69 -8.25
C TRP A 126 2.45 -4.65 -7.47
N ASP A 127 2.89 -4.99 -6.26
CA ASP A 127 3.80 -4.11 -5.50
C ASP A 127 5.09 -3.85 -6.31
N ALA A 128 5.60 -4.91 -6.93
CA ALA A 128 6.65 -4.83 -7.93
C ALA A 128 6.58 -5.96 -8.97
N LEU A 129 7.36 -5.82 -10.03
CA LEU A 129 7.54 -6.80 -11.08
C LEU A 129 9.03 -6.98 -11.36
N VAL A 130 9.46 -8.24 -11.43
CA VAL A 130 10.81 -8.65 -11.87
C VAL A 130 10.67 -9.28 -13.24
N ALA A 131 11.47 -8.88 -14.22
CA ALA A 131 11.47 -9.52 -15.53
C ALA A 131 12.88 -9.81 -16.06
N GLY A 132 13.05 -10.99 -16.65
CA GLY A 132 14.24 -11.40 -17.38
C GLY A 132 13.92 -11.75 -18.83
N PRO A 133 14.84 -12.42 -19.56
CA PRO A 133 14.62 -12.81 -20.94
C PRO A 133 13.51 -13.87 -21.05
N GLY A 134 12.31 -13.44 -21.48
CA GLY A 134 11.18 -14.34 -21.75
C GLY A 134 10.35 -14.73 -20.52
N TRP A 135 10.58 -14.12 -19.36
CA TRP A 135 9.83 -14.41 -18.13
C TRP A 135 9.66 -13.17 -17.25
N ARG A 136 8.58 -13.14 -16.47
CA ARG A 136 8.22 -12.10 -15.50
C ARG A 136 7.49 -12.65 -14.28
N TYR A 137 7.84 -12.14 -13.11
CA TYR A 137 7.22 -12.51 -11.83
C TYR A 137 6.61 -11.28 -11.16
N GLY A 138 5.38 -11.45 -10.67
CA GLY A 138 4.72 -10.47 -9.82
C GLY A 138 5.26 -10.61 -8.39
N VAL A 139 5.56 -9.48 -7.74
CA VAL A 139 6.06 -9.44 -6.36
C VAL A 139 5.02 -8.78 -5.47
N GLU A 140 4.67 -9.45 -4.38
CA GLU A 140 3.78 -8.94 -3.34
C GLU A 140 4.53 -8.94 -2.00
N ALA A 141 4.62 -7.77 -1.36
CA ALA A 141 5.36 -7.59 -0.13
C ALA A 141 4.42 -7.52 1.09
N GLU A 142 4.53 -8.52 1.97
CA GLU A 142 3.73 -8.62 3.20
C GLU A 142 4.60 -8.38 4.44
N THR A 143 4.37 -7.27 5.13
CA THR A 143 5.12 -6.89 6.34
C THR A 143 4.56 -7.51 7.62
N ALA A 144 3.26 -7.84 7.62
CA ALA A 144 2.58 -8.46 8.75
C ALA A 144 1.37 -9.30 8.29
N PRO A 145 1.58 -10.47 7.67
CA PRO A 145 0.47 -11.32 7.26
C PRO A 145 -0.26 -11.89 8.50
N HIS A 146 -1.59 -12.04 8.38
CA HIS A 146 -2.47 -12.48 9.48
C HIS A 146 -3.51 -13.51 9.05
N ASP A 147 -4.00 -13.42 7.82
CA ASP A 147 -5.04 -14.30 7.28
C ASP A 147 -4.48 -15.03 6.06
N SER A 148 -4.21 -16.33 6.23
CA SER A 148 -3.58 -17.18 5.22
C SER A 148 -4.51 -17.47 4.04
N GLN A 149 -5.80 -17.62 4.30
CA GLN A 149 -6.80 -17.91 3.27
C GLN A 149 -7.07 -16.67 2.41
N ALA A 150 -7.24 -15.50 3.03
CA ALA A 150 -7.41 -14.24 2.31
C ALA A 150 -6.15 -13.89 1.51
N LEU A 151 -4.96 -14.13 2.06
CA LEU A 151 -3.69 -13.96 1.35
C LEU A 151 -3.63 -14.87 0.11
N ALA A 152 -3.83 -16.18 0.28
CA ALA A 152 -3.79 -17.14 -0.82
C ALA A 152 -4.79 -16.77 -1.93
N ARG A 153 -6.03 -16.41 -1.57
CA ARG A 153 -7.07 -16.00 -2.53
C ARG A 153 -6.67 -14.75 -3.30
N ARG A 154 -6.10 -13.74 -2.64
CA ARG A 154 -5.66 -12.51 -3.31
C ARG A 154 -4.50 -12.78 -4.27
N LEU A 155 -3.51 -13.56 -3.84
CA LEU A 155 -2.34 -13.88 -4.67
C LEU A 155 -2.74 -14.66 -5.92
N GLU A 156 -3.65 -15.64 -5.78
CA GLU A 156 -4.12 -16.42 -6.94
C GLU A 156 -4.93 -15.58 -7.93
N LEU A 157 -5.81 -14.70 -7.44
CA LEU A 157 -6.55 -13.77 -8.30
C LEU A 157 -5.60 -12.82 -9.04
N LYS A 158 -4.58 -12.29 -8.38
CA LYS A 158 -3.57 -11.44 -9.04
C LYS A 158 -2.73 -12.24 -10.03
N ARG A 159 -2.33 -13.47 -9.70
CA ARG A 159 -1.55 -14.33 -10.61
C ARG A 159 -2.29 -14.61 -11.91
N ARG A 160 -3.56 -15.03 -11.80
CA ARG A 160 -4.41 -15.36 -12.93
C ARG A 160 -4.61 -14.16 -13.86
N ASP A 161 -4.88 -12.99 -13.29
CA ASP A 161 -5.24 -11.80 -14.06
C ASP A 161 -4.01 -10.96 -14.44
N GLY A 162 -2.88 -11.13 -13.75
CA GLY A 162 -1.71 -10.26 -13.81
C GLY A 162 -0.66 -10.67 -14.83
N GLU A 163 -0.95 -11.68 -15.65
CA GLU A 163 -0.17 -12.01 -16.85
C GLU A 163 1.29 -12.43 -16.56
N VAL A 164 1.58 -12.88 -15.34
CA VAL A 164 2.93 -13.27 -14.87
C VAL A 164 3.15 -14.78 -14.91
N ASP A 165 4.41 -15.21 -15.02
CA ASP A 165 4.80 -16.62 -15.00
C ASP A 165 4.76 -17.23 -13.59
N GLY A 166 4.84 -16.38 -12.56
CA GLY A 166 4.67 -16.77 -11.18
C GLY A 166 4.63 -15.59 -10.22
N VAL A 167 4.47 -15.92 -8.93
CA VAL A 167 4.39 -14.92 -7.85
C VAL A 167 5.53 -15.12 -6.86
N ILE A 168 6.14 -14.01 -6.47
CA ILE A 168 7.10 -13.93 -5.38
C ILE A 168 6.39 -13.29 -4.19
N LEU A 169 6.07 -14.09 -3.17
CA LEU A 169 5.61 -13.57 -1.89
C LEU A 169 6.82 -13.17 -1.06
N LEU A 170 7.01 -11.87 -0.89
CA LEU A 170 8.14 -11.30 -0.17
C LEU A 170 7.72 -10.96 1.26
N VAL A 171 8.38 -11.56 2.24
CA VAL A 171 8.09 -11.31 3.66
C VAL A 171 9.34 -11.02 4.46
N ARG A 172 9.17 -10.34 5.59
CA ARG A 172 10.25 -10.07 6.54
C ARG A 172 10.40 -11.21 7.55
N SER A 173 11.63 -11.59 7.88
CA SER A 173 11.98 -12.63 8.85
C SER A 173 11.76 -12.15 10.29
N THR A 174 10.49 -12.11 10.71
CA THR A 174 10.11 -11.83 12.09
C THR A 174 9.61 -13.11 12.77
N ARG A 175 9.62 -13.17 14.11
CA ARG A 175 9.03 -14.30 14.86
C ARG A 175 7.57 -14.54 14.45
N ARG A 176 6.81 -13.46 14.27
CA ARG A 176 5.42 -13.49 13.82
C ARG A 176 5.28 -14.08 12.42
N THR A 177 6.08 -13.63 11.47
CA THR A 177 6.05 -14.14 10.10
C THR A 177 6.40 -15.63 10.06
N LYS A 178 7.40 -16.05 10.83
CA LYS A 178 7.77 -17.47 10.91
C LYS A 178 6.63 -18.33 11.46
N ALA A 179 5.95 -17.88 12.52
CA ALA A 179 4.78 -18.56 13.06
C ALA A 179 3.64 -18.63 12.03
N PHE A 180 3.33 -17.49 11.38
CA PHE A 180 2.32 -17.43 10.33
C PHE A 180 2.63 -18.38 9.16
N LEU A 181 3.87 -18.40 8.66
CA LEU A 181 4.25 -19.28 7.54
C LEU A 181 4.18 -20.75 7.92
N ALA A 182 4.53 -21.11 9.16
CA ALA A 182 4.41 -22.48 9.64
C ALA A 182 2.94 -22.94 9.64
N GLU A 183 2.03 -22.07 10.11
CA GLU A 183 0.58 -22.32 10.12
C GLU A 183 -0.03 -22.32 8.71
N ALA A 184 0.37 -21.37 7.87
CA ALA A 184 -0.14 -21.18 6.52
C ALA A 184 0.44 -22.17 5.49
N SER A 185 1.49 -22.92 5.86
CA SER A 185 2.22 -23.82 4.96
C SER A 185 1.33 -24.77 4.16
N PRO A 186 0.33 -25.47 4.74
CA PRO A 186 -0.54 -26.37 3.99
C PRO A 186 -1.35 -25.67 2.87
N LEU A 187 -1.70 -24.40 3.07
CA LEU A 187 -2.49 -23.62 2.10
C LEU A 187 -1.59 -22.94 1.05
N LEU A 188 -0.40 -22.49 1.44
CA LEU A 188 0.48 -21.74 0.55
C LEU A 188 1.38 -22.66 -0.28
N ARG A 189 2.01 -23.69 0.31
CA ARG A 189 3.00 -24.52 -0.40
C ARG A 189 2.57 -25.07 -1.77
N PRO A 190 1.33 -25.53 -1.99
CA PRO A 190 0.90 -25.99 -3.30
C PRO A 190 1.07 -24.96 -4.43
N ASN A 191 0.99 -23.67 -4.09
CA ASN A 191 1.11 -22.55 -5.04
C ASN A 191 2.53 -21.95 -5.09
N PHE A 192 3.44 -22.41 -4.24
CA PHE A 192 4.83 -21.92 -4.13
C PHE A 192 5.81 -23.08 -4.16
N PRO A 193 6.01 -23.73 -5.33
CA PRO A 193 6.82 -24.93 -5.46
C PRO A 193 8.33 -24.68 -5.33
N VAL A 194 8.78 -23.43 -5.49
CA VAL A 194 10.20 -23.08 -5.42
C VAL A 194 10.56 -22.67 -4.00
N GLU A 195 11.52 -23.39 -3.42
CA GLU A 195 12.10 -23.04 -2.12
C GLU A 195 12.70 -21.62 -2.16
N GLY A 196 12.36 -20.79 -1.17
CA GLY A 196 12.63 -19.36 -1.20
C GLY A 196 14.10 -18.97 -1.36
N SER A 197 14.99 -19.70 -0.70
CA SER A 197 16.45 -19.49 -0.82
C SER A 197 16.96 -19.83 -2.22
N ARG A 198 16.43 -20.89 -2.85
CA ARG A 198 16.75 -21.27 -4.22
C ARG A 198 16.23 -20.25 -5.21
N GLY A 199 14.97 -19.81 -5.07
CA GLY A 199 14.39 -18.76 -5.90
C GLY A 199 15.18 -17.47 -5.84
N LEU A 200 15.56 -17.01 -4.64
CA LEU A 200 16.41 -15.84 -4.47
C LEU A 200 17.80 -16.02 -5.11
N GLY A 201 18.42 -17.19 -4.95
CA GLY A 201 19.72 -17.49 -5.57
C GLY A 201 19.69 -17.44 -7.10
N LEU A 202 18.62 -17.97 -7.71
CA LEU A 202 18.42 -17.91 -9.17
C LEU A 202 18.24 -16.46 -9.64
N LEU A 203 17.41 -15.67 -8.95
CA LEU A 203 17.21 -14.25 -9.28
C LEU A 203 18.48 -13.42 -9.11
N ALA A 204 19.28 -13.70 -8.07
CA ALA A 204 20.58 -13.07 -7.86
C ALA A 204 21.59 -13.42 -8.98
N ALA A 205 21.46 -14.59 -9.59
CA ALA A 205 22.21 -15.01 -10.76
C ALA A 205 21.61 -14.54 -12.10
N GLY A 206 20.45 -13.88 -12.08
CA GLY A 206 19.75 -13.41 -13.28
C GLY A 206 19.01 -14.51 -14.04
N ALA A 207 18.74 -15.65 -13.39
CA ALA A 207 18.06 -16.80 -13.95
C ALA A 207 16.57 -16.85 -13.54
N ASP A 208 15.78 -17.54 -14.34
CA ASP A 208 14.37 -17.84 -14.04
C ASP A 208 14.26 -18.73 -12.78
N PRO A 209 13.48 -18.34 -11.77
CA PRO A 209 13.14 -19.19 -10.63
C PRO A 209 12.48 -20.54 -11.01
N GLY A 210 11.79 -20.60 -12.15
CA GLY A 210 11.04 -21.76 -12.62
C GLY A 210 9.72 -22.01 -11.87
N GLY A 211 9.23 -21.03 -11.10
CA GLY A 211 7.97 -21.11 -10.37
C GLY A 211 7.88 -20.11 -9.22
N SER A 212 6.67 -20.00 -8.66
CA SER A 212 6.39 -19.11 -7.52
C SER A 212 7.23 -19.48 -6.29
N ALA A 213 7.70 -18.46 -5.56
CA ALA A 213 8.53 -18.62 -4.37
C ALA A 213 8.08 -17.73 -3.20
N ILE A 214 8.22 -18.22 -1.97
CA ILE A 214 8.09 -17.39 -0.75
C ILE A 214 9.49 -16.99 -0.30
N ILE A 215 9.85 -15.72 -0.44
CA ILE A 215 11.17 -15.21 -0.10
C ILE A 215 11.12 -14.49 1.25
N VAL A 216 11.91 -14.98 2.20
CA VAL A 216 11.99 -14.43 3.56
C VAL A 216 13.28 -13.63 3.70
N LEU A 217 13.19 -12.30 3.78
CA LEU A 217 14.35 -11.44 3.96
C LEU A 217 14.63 -11.13 5.44
N PRO A 218 15.90 -11.04 5.86
CA PRO A 218 16.23 -10.71 7.24
C PRO A 218 15.74 -9.30 7.60
N THR A 219 15.41 -9.08 8.87
CA THR A 219 15.22 -7.74 9.42
C THR A 219 16.55 -6.99 9.30
N SER A 220 16.60 -5.96 8.46
CA SER A 220 17.72 -5.03 8.48
C SER A 220 17.66 -4.26 9.80
N ASN A 221 18.50 -4.63 10.76
CA ASN A 221 18.88 -3.69 11.82
C ASN A 221 19.52 -2.50 11.11
N GLY A 222 19.07 -1.29 11.37
CA GLY A 222 19.60 -0.08 10.75
C GLY A 222 21.12 -0.04 10.84
N SER A 223 21.77 -0.40 9.75
CA SER A 223 23.17 -0.20 9.46
C SER A 223 23.23 -0.08 7.95
N ALA A 224 23.63 1.08 7.48
CA ALA A 224 24.02 1.26 6.09
C ALA A 224 25.00 0.14 5.69
N PRO A 225 24.99 -0.32 4.42
CA PRO A 225 26.00 -1.24 3.96
C PRO A 225 27.36 -0.55 4.09
N ALA A 226 28.25 -1.13 4.91
CA ALA A 226 29.65 -0.78 4.91
C ALA A 226 30.16 -0.91 3.47
N THR A 227 30.58 0.21 2.91
CA THR A 227 31.19 0.32 1.60
C THR A 227 32.35 -0.67 1.55
N ARG A 228 32.23 -1.75 0.76
CA ARG A 228 33.38 -2.59 0.46
C ARG A 228 34.39 -1.72 -0.28
N ARG A 229 35.46 -1.31 0.41
CA ARG A 229 36.65 -0.76 -0.21
C ARG A 229 37.18 -1.82 -1.17
N PHE A 230 37.10 -1.54 -2.46
CA PHE A 230 37.97 -2.19 -3.44
C PHE A 230 39.41 -1.87 -3.05
N ALA A 231 40.16 -2.89 -2.65
CA ALA A 231 41.61 -2.81 -2.60
C ALA A 231 42.10 -2.78 -4.05
N SER A 232 42.47 -1.59 -4.52
CA SER A 232 43.35 -1.43 -5.67
C SER A 232 44.75 -1.93 -5.26
N GLY A 233 44.97 -3.23 -5.41
CA GLY A 233 46.30 -3.82 -5.41
C GLY A 233 46.94 -3.62 -6.77
N GLY A 234 47.71 -2.55 -6.91
CA GLY A 234 48.71 -2.44 -7.97
C GLY A 234 50.01 -3.09 -7.50
N ARG A 235 50.48 -4.07 -8.26
CA ARG A 235 51.85 -4.19 -8.80
C ARG A 235 51.88 -5.36 -9.79
#